data_AF-A0A0F9AAB0-F1
#
_entry.id   AF-A0A0F9AAB0-F1
#
_cell.length_a   1.000
_cell.length_b   1.000
_cell.length_c   1.000
_cell.angle_alpha   90.00
_cell.angle_beta   90.00
_cell.angle_gamma   90.00
#
_symmetry.space_group_name_H-M   'P 1'
#
loop_
_entity.id
_entity.type
_entity.pdbx_description
1 polymer ?
#
loop_
_entity_poly.entity_id
_entity_poly.type
_entity_poly.pdbx_seq_one_letter_code
_entity_poly.pdbx_strand_id
1 'polypeptide(L)'
;MNSKDVTIISIAGKQNAGKTTLIRELIPKLKERGYRVGTLKYNIREFEIDREGKDTYKYFHSGADTVAISSQDEVAVIKRVKNSPQMNEIIEKYFNDVSVILVEGCSAEDYPRIKIIDPQKMEIVGKNSNNELLLVKENTKTRCFSEKDINRALDFVEDIISHNNQTVIKKNT
;
A
#
# COMPACT_ATOMS: atom_id res chain seq x y z
N MET A 1 -15.10 11.30 -3.67
CA MET A 1 -14.08 11.91 -2.78
C MET A 1 -12.88 12.25 -3.62
N ASN A 2 -12.31 13.45 -3.46
CA ASN A 2 -11.09 13.84 -4.18
C ASN A 2 -9.92 13.02 -3.63
N SER A 3 -8.97 12.64 -4.49
CA SER A 3 -7.70 12.01 -4.10
C SER A 3 -6.84 12.84 -3.12
N LYS A 4 -7.28 14.05 -2.75
CA LYS A 4 -6.67 14.95 -1.77
C LYS A 4 -6.90 14.56 -0.31
N ASP A 5 -7.88 13.70 -0.01
CA ASP A 5 -8.25 13.36 1.37
C ASP A 5 -7.70 11.98 1.85
N VAL A 6 -6.99 11.26 0.98
CA VAL A 6 -6.40 9.96 1.29
C VAL A 6 -4.88 10.07 1.37
N THR A 7 -4.30 9.55 2.44
CA THR A 7 -2.84 9.51 2.59
C THR A 7 -2.27 8.25 1.96
N ILE A 8 -1.37 8.42 1.00
CA ILE A 8 -0.71 7.31 0.28
C ILE A 8 0.71 7.15 0.83
N ILE A 9 1.05 5.92 1.24
CA ILE A 9 2.37 5.56 1.74
C ILE A 9 2.93 4.42 0.90
N SER A 10 4.07 4.66 0.25
CA SER A 10 4.77 3.65 -0.55
C SER A 10 5.65 2.77 0.32
N ILE A 11 5.55 1.45 0.17
CA ILE A 11 6.41 0.47 0.83
C ILE A 11 7.40 -0.09 -0.19
N ALA A 12 8.66 0.33 -0.06
CA ALA A 12 9.72 0.05 -1.01
C ALA A 12 10.78 -0.91 -0.42
N GLY A 13 11.48 -1.62 -1.30
CA GLY A 13 12.55 -2.53 -0.91
C GLY A 13 12.72 -3.67 -1.92
N LYS A 14 13.86 -4.36 -1.84
CA LYS A 14 14.14 -5.54 -2.69
C LYS A 14 13.05 -6.61 -2.56
N GLN A 15 13.01 -7.54 -3.53
CA GLN A 15 12.21 -8.75 -3.38
C GLN A 15 12.61 -9.46 -2.07
N ASN A 16 11.63 -9.99 -1.34
CA ASN A 16 11.81 -10.65 -0.04
C ASN A 16 12.37 -9.77 1.10
N ALA A 17 12.41 -8.45 0.93
CA ALA A 17 12.84 -7.53 2.01
C ALA A 17 11.90 -7.51 3.23
N GLY A 18 10.67 -8.03 3.11
CA GLY A 18 9.67 -8.01 4.18
C GLY A 18 8.56 -6.98 4.00
N LYS A 19 8.40 -6.39 2.81
CA LYS A 19 7.33 -5.41 2.49
C LYS A 19 5.94 -5.91 2.91
N THR A 20 5.58 -7.10 2.46
CA THR A 20 4.28 -7.71 2.79
C THR A 20 4.15 -8.00 4.28
N THR A 21 5.24 -8.37 4.99
CA THR A 21 5.19 -8.49 6.45
C THR A 21 4.90 -7.15 7.10
N LEU A 22 5.63 -6.10 6.72
CA LEU A 22 5.45 -4.76 7.28
C LEU A 22 4.01 -4.27 7.10
N ILE A 23 3.46 -4.40 5.89
CA ILE A 23 2.07 -4.04 5.59
C ILE A 23 1.10 -4.82 6.50
N ARG A 24 1.29 -6.13 6.65
CA ARG A 24 0.44 -6.97 7.50
C ARG A 24 0.50 -6.58 8.98
N GLU A 25 1.65 -6.10 9.47
CA GLU A 25 1.82 -5.64 10.85
C GLU A 25 1.25 -4.22 11.06
N LEU A 26 1.30 -3.35 10.05
CA LEU A 26 0.78 -1.98 10.12
C LEU A 26 -0.74 -1.91 10.06
N ILE A 27 -1.40 -2.73 9.22
CA ILE A 27 -2.87 -2.69 9.04
C ILE A 27 -3.63 -2.74 10.37
N PRO A 28 -3.47 -3.76 11.24
CA PRO A 28 -4.25 -3.84 12.48
C PRO A 28 -3.98 -2.65 13.40
N LYS A 29 -2.71 -2.21 13.52
CA LYS A 29 -2.32 -1.08 14.38
C LYS A 29 -2.84 0.28 13.89
N LEU A 30 -2.98 0.46 12.57
CA LEU A 30 -3.63 1.65 12.00
C LEU A 30 -5.14 1.59 12.22
N LYS A 31 -5.77 0.41 12.06
CA LYS A 31 -7.19 0.24 12.35
C LYS A 31 -7.54 0.46 13.82
N GLU A 32 -6.70 0.00 14.74
CA GLU A 32 -6.83 0.25 16.19
C GLU A 32 -6.83 1.75 16.52
N ARG A 33 -6.11 2.56 15.72
CA ARG A 33 -6.08 4.02 15.84
C ARG A 33 -7.22 4.73 15.11
N GLY A 34 -8.18 3.98 14.54
CA GLY A 34 -9.37 4.54 13.90
C GLY A 34 -9.23 4.87 12.40
N TYR A 35 -8.10 4.51 11.76
CA TYR A 35 -7.95 4.71 10.32
C TYR A 35 -8.69 3.62 9.51
N ARG A 36 -9.28 4.02 8.38
CA ARG A 36 -9.77 3.08 7.36
C ARG A 36 -8.63 2.82 6.39
N VAL A 37 -8.17 1.58 6.31
CA VAL A 37 -6.91 1.23 5.64
C VAL A 37 -7.17 0.44 4.37
N GLY A 38 -6.67 0.94 3.24
CA GLY A 38 -6.58 0.23 1.97
C GLY A 38 -5.16 -0.27 1.72
N THR A 39 -5.04 -1.29 0.87
CA THR A 39 -3.75 -1.73 0.34
C THR A 39 -3.80 -1.85 -1.18
N LEU A 40 -2.72 -1.47 -1.85
CA LEU A 40 -2.62 -1.59 -3.29
C LEU A 40 -1.27 -2.20 -3.65
N LYS A 41 -1.27 -3.34 -4.32
CA LYS A 41 -0.06 -3.89 -4.93
C LYS A 41 0.00 -3.46 -6.38
N TYR A 42 0.94 -2.59 -6.72
CA TYR A 42 0.98 -1.88 -8.00
C TYR A 42 2.11 -2.37 -8.91
N ASN A 43 1.92 -2.23 -10.23
CA ASN A 43 2.91 -2.59 -11.27
C ASN A 43 3.44 -4.03 -11.21
N ILE A 44 2.57 -5.00 -10.88
CA ILE A 44 2.89 -6.43 -11.01
C ILE A 44 2.73 -6.83 -12.48
N ARG A 45 3.67 -7.62 -13.02
CA ARG A 45 3.59 -8.11 -14.41
C ARG A 45 2.40 -9.03 -14.64
N GLU A 46 2.25 -10.03 -13.78
CA GLU A 46 1.20 -11.04 -13.86
C GLU A 46 0.79 -11.43 -12.44
N PHE A 47 -0.49 -11.73 -12.24
CA PHE A 47 -1.03 -12.22 -10.98
C PHE A 47 -2.25 -13.10 -11.23
N GLU A 48 -2.49 -14.03 -10.32
CA GLU A 48 -3.73 -14.78 -10.21
C GLU A 48 -4.41 -14.41 -8.89
N ILE A 49 -5.71 -14.09 -8.95
CA ILE A 49 -6.51 -13.71 -7.79
C ILE A 49 -7.70 -14.65 -7.56
N ASP A 50 -8.06 -15.45 -8.57
CA ASP A 50 -9.17 -16.40 -8.52
C ASP A 50 -8.67 -17.84 -8.68
N ARG A 51 -9.52 -18.82 -8.38
CA ARG A 51 -9.16 -20.24 -8.39
C ARG A 51 -9.70 -20.95 -9.62
N GLU A 52 -8.83 -21.68 -10.31
CA GLU A 52 -9.23 -22.50 -11.45
C GLU A 52 -10.38 -23.47 -11.08
N GLY A 53 -11.33 -23.63 -12.01
CA GLY A 53 -12.48 -24.50 -11.83
C GLY A 53 -13.70 -23.85 -11.15
N LYS A 54 -13.55 -22.68 -10.52
CA LYS A 54 -14.69 -21.88 -10.01
C LYS A 54 -15.42 -21.15 -11.14
N ASP A 55 -16.68 -20.81 -10.90
CA ASP A 55 -17.53 -20.19 -11.92
C ASP A 55 -17.01 -18.82 -12.34
N THR A 56 -16.59 -17.99 -11.39
CA THR A 56 -15.97 -16.68 -11.66
C THR A 56 -14.72 -16.79 -12.52
N TYR A 57 -13.88 -17.80 -12.26
CA TYR A 57 -12.69 -18.09 -13.06
C TYR A 57 -13.10 -18.47 -14.49
N LYS A 58 -14.06 -19.38 -14.64
CA LYS A 58 -14.56 -19.80 -15.96
C LYS A 58 -15.15 -18.63 -16.73
N TYR A 59 -15.96 -17.77 -16.09
CA TYR A 59 -16.55 -16.60 -16.75
C TYR A 59 -15.48 -15.64 -17.27
N PHE A 60 -14.46 -15.35 -16.46
CA PHE A 60 -13.37 -14.46 -16.86
C PHE A 60 -12.58 -15.04 -18.04
N HIS A 61 -12.25 -16.32 -18.00
CA HIS A 61 -11.48 -17.01 -19.05
C HIS A 61 -12.29 -17.28 -20.32
N SER A 62 -13.62 -17.35 -20.22
CA SER A 62 -14.53 -17.38 -21.37
C SER A 62 -14.69 -16.02 -22.06
N GLY A 63 -14.06 -14.95 -21.54
CA GLY A 63 -14.00 -13.65 -22.20
C GLY A 63 -14.87 -12.56 -21.57
N ALA A 64 -15.42 -12.75 -20.37
CA ALA A 64 -16.10 -11.65 -19.68
C ALA A 64 -15.14 -10.49 -19.40
N ASP A 65 -15.55 -9.27 -19.77
CA ASP A 65 -14.76 -8.05 -19.52
C ASP A 65 -14.74 -7.65 -18.04
N THR A 66 -15.80 -8.00 -17.31
CA THR A 66 -15.92 -7.77 -15.87
C THR A 66 -16.63 -8.95 -15.23
N VAL A 67 -16.02 -9.48 -14.16
CA VAL A 67 -16.60 -10.51 -13.29
C VAL A 67 -16.67 -9.95 -11.88
N ALA A 68 -17.81 -10.10 -11.22
CA ALA A 68 -18.00 -9.72 -9.83
C ALA A 68 -18.60 -10.88 -9.04
N ILE A 69 -18.16 -11.03 -7.80
CA ILE A 69 -18.73 -11.94 -6.80
C ILE A 69 -18.92 -11.17 -5.51
N SER A 70 -20.02 -11.43 -4.81
CA SER A 70 -20.37 -10.75 -3.57
C SER A 70 -20.95 -11.72 -2.55
N SER A 71 -20.69 -11.47 -1.27
CA SER A 71 -21.35 -12.09 -0.13
C SER A 71 -22.11 -11.02 0.68
N GLN A 72 -22.43 -11.33 1.94
CA GLN A 72 -22.98 -10.38 2.90
C GLN A 72 -21.99 -9.25 3.28
N ASP A 73 -20.68 -9.52 3.25
CA ASP A 73 -19.64 -8.68 3.83
C ASP A 73 -18.42 -8.43 2.92
N GLU A 74 -18.33 -9.10 1.78
CA GLU A 74 -17.23 -8.93 0.83
C GLU A 74 -17.70 -8.84 -0.63
N VAL A 75 -16.93 -8.11 -1.43
CA VAL A 75 -17.08 -8.03 -2.89
C VAL A 75 -15.70 -8.15 -3.52
N ALA A 76 -15.57 -9.01 -4.52
CA ALA A 76 -14.40 -9.08 -5.38
C ALA A 76 -14.79 -8.78 -6.83
N VAL A 77 -13.96 -8.00 -7.52
CA VAL A 77 -14.18 -7.61 -8.92
C VAL A 77 -12.90 -7.81 -9.71
N ILE A 78 -12.99 -8.54 -10.82
CA ILE A 78 -11.90 -8.74 -11.78
C ILE A 78 -12.31 -8.10 -13.09
N LYS A 79 -11.43 -7.26 -13.65
CA LYS A 79 -11.69 -6.53 -14.90
C LYS A 79 -10.57 -6.73 -15.90
N ARG A 80 -10.93 -6.95 -17.15
CA ARG A 80 -10.01 -6.81 -18.27
C ARG A 80 -9.75 -5.33 -18.51
N VAL A 81 -8.49 -4.98 -18.66
CA VAL A 81 -8.06 -3.60 -18.97
C VAL A 81 -7.31 -3.62 -20.30
N LYS A 82 -7.61 -2.65 -21.17
CA LYS A 82 -6.91 -2.50 -22.45
C LYS A 82 -5.49 -1.96 -22.25
N ASN A 83 -5.34 -1.04 -21.29
CA ASN A 83 -4.08 -0.42 -20.88
C ASN A 83 -3.93 -0.57 -19.37
N SER A 84 -2.68 -0.62 -18.89
CA SER A 84 -2.40 -0.64 -17.45
C SER A 84 -2.89 0.67 -16.83
N PRO A 85 -3.82 0.63 -15.85
CA PRO A 85 -4.34 1.84 -15.23
C PRO A 85 -3.26 2.56 -14.43
N GLN A 86 -3.35 3.89 -14.42
CA GLN A 86 -2.49 4.70 -13.56
C GLN A 86 -2.92 4.52 -12.10
N MET A 87 -1.99 4.67 -11.15
CA MET A 87 -2.26 4.41 -9.75
C MET A 87 -3.39 5.31 -9.19
N ASN A 88 -3.40 6.59 -9.57
CA ASN A 88 -4.44 7.53 -9.19
C ASN A 88 -5.83 7.11 -9.70
N GLU A 89 -5.93 6.58 -10.93
CA GLU A 89 -7.19 6.08 -11.49
C GLU A 89 -7.76 4.90 -10.68
N ILE A 90 -6.89 4.00 -10.21
CA ILE A 90 -7.28 2.90 -9.33
C ILE A 90 -7.79 3.44 -7.99
N ILE A 91 -7.03 4.37 -7.38
CA ILE A 91 -7.34 4.94 -6.07
C ILE A 91 -8.68 5.69 -6.09
N GLU A 92 -8.87 6.60 -7.05
CA GLU A 92 -10.09 7.39 -7.17
C GLU A 92 -11.34 6.51 -7.38
N LYS A 93 -11.17 5.39 -8.09
CA LYS A 93 -12.27 4.49 -8.43
C LYS A 93 -12.61 3.51 -7.31
N TYR A 94 -11.62 2.95 -6.62
CA TYR A 94 -11.80 1.80 -5.73
C TYR A 94 -11.47 2.05 -4.26
N PHE A 95 -10.86 3.19 -3.90
CA PHE A 95 -10.38 3.47 -2.55
C PHE A 95 -11.04 4.74 -1.97
N ASN A 96 -12.27 5.03 -2.37
CA ASN A 96 -12.99 6.22 -1.91
C ASN A 96 -13.54 6.08 -0.47
N ASP A 97 -13.41 4.92 0.14
CA ASP A 97 -13.91 4.57 1.47
C ASP A 97 -12.79 4.44 2.51
N VAL A 98 -11.52 4.66 2.15
CA VAL A 98 -10.36 4.57 3.05
C VAL A 98 -9.70 5.93 3.27
N SER A 99 -8.96 6.08 4.37
CA SER A 99 -8.21 7.30 4.71
C SER A 99 -6.69 7.13 4.56
N VAL A 100 -6.19 5.89 4.56
CA VAL A 100 -4.77 5.56 4.37
C VAL A 100 -4.65 4.42 3.37
N ILE A 101 -3.75 4.54 2.39
CA ILE A 101 -3.43 3.47 1.42
C ILE A 101 -1.95 3.09 1.55
N LEU A 102 -1.68 1.83 1.85
CA LEU A 102 -0.34 1.25 1.83
C LEU A 102 -0.08 0.62 0.45
N VAL A 103 0.87 1.17 -0.30
CA VAL A 103 1.18 0.72 -1.66
C VAL A 103 2.43 -0.16 -1.67
N GLU A 104 2.30 -1.41 -2.09
CA GLU A 104 3.46 -2.29 -2.40
C GLU A 104 3.80 -2.15 -3.89
N GLY A 105 4.92 -1.49 -4.23
CA GLY A 105 5.45 -1.47 -5.61
C GLY A 105 5.34 -0.15 -6.39
N CYS A 106 5.36 1.01 -5.74
CA CYS A 106 5.38 2.31 -6.41
C CYS A 106 6.81 2.84 -6.65
N SER A 107 6.97 3.71 -7.66
CA SER A 107 8.21 4.43 -7.93
C SER A 107 8.57 5.38 -6.78
N ALA A 108 9.86 5.72 -6.69
CA ALA A 108 10.44 6.44 -5.57
C ALA A 108 9.97 7.91 -5.43
N GLU A 109 9.43 8.53 -6.49
CA GLU A 109 9.45 9.99 -6.60
C GLU A 109 8.13 10.71 -6.24
N ASP A 110 7.00 9.99 -6.16
CA ASP A 110 5.69 10.66 -6.09
C ASP A 110 5.03 10.67 -4.70
N TYR A 111 5.47 9.82 -3.76
CA TYR A 111 4.78 9.63 -2.47
C TYR A 111 5.72 9.43 -1.28
N PRO A 112 5.30 9.82 -0.06
CA PRO A 112 5.98 9.45 1.17
C PRO A 112 6.22 7.93 1.22
N ARG A 113 7.43 7.52 1.60
CA ARG A 113 7.83 6.12 1.50
C ARG A 113 8.52 5.56 2.73
N ILE A 114 8.24 4.30 3.02
CA ILE A 114 8.99 3.48 3.96
C ILE A 114 9.83 2.50 3.13
N LYS A 115 11.15 2.65 3.16
CA LYS A 115 12.08 1.83 2.40
C LYS A 115 12.78 0.84 3.32
N ILE A 116 12.54 -0.43 3.09
CA ILE A 116 13.23 -1.51 3.79
C ILE A 116 14.57 -1.75 3.10
N ILE A 117 15.65 -1.56 3.86
CA ILE A 117 17.03 -1.70 3.41
C ILE A 117 17.74 -2.83 4.15
N ASP A 118 18.73 -3.40 3.47
CA ASP A 118 19.66 -4.36 4.04
C ASP A 118 20.60 -3.63 5.02
N PRO A 119 20.87 -4.16 6.23
CA PRO A 119 21.85 -3.60 7.16
C PRO A 119 23.19 -3.24 6.50
N GLN A 120 23.66 -4.05 5.55
CA GLN A 120 24.94 -3.84 4.85
C GLN A 120 24.94 -2.61 3.91
N LYS A 121 23.78 -2.01 3.66
CA LYS A 121 23.64 -0.84 2.78
C LYS A 121 23.41 0.46 3.55
N MET A 122 23.40 0.43 4.87
CA MET A 122 23.11 1.59 5.71
C MET A 122 24.09 2.75 5.50
N GLU A 123 25.35 2.46 5.17
CA GLU A 123 26.38 3.48 4.91
C GLU A 123 26.23 4.19 3.54
N ILE A 124 25.46 3.61 2.61
CA ILE A 124 25.30 4.10 1.23
C ILE A 124 23.99 4.88 1.04
N VAL A 125 22.98 4.61 1.86
CA VAL A 125 21.67 5.25 1.76
C VAL A 125 21.64 6.42 2.75
N GLY A 126 21.56 7.64 2.22
CA GLY A 126 21.55 8.88 3.01
C GLY A 126 20.47 8.93 4.10
N LYS A 127 20.54 9.95 4.96
CA LYS A 127 19.65 10.12 6.13
C LYS A 127 18.16 10.12 5.74
N ASN A 128 17.31 9.74 6.70
CA ASN A 128 15.85 9.93 6.61
C ASN A 128 15.54 11.36 6.15
N SER A 129 14.53 11.50 5.30
CA SER A 129 13.96 12.80 4.92
C SER A 129 12.53 12.87 5.40
N ASN A 130 11.92 14.06 5.38
CA ASN A 130 10.51 14.22 5.77
C ASN A 130 9.55 13.34 4.93
N ASN A 131 9.98 12.87 3.76
CA ASN A 131 9.18 12.03 2.87
C ASN A 131 9.73 10.59 2.73
N GLU A 132 10.78 10.21 3.47
CA GLU A 132 11.35 8.87 3.42
C GLU A 132 11.82 8.40 4.81
N LEU A 133 11.25 7.29 5.26
CA LEU A 133 11.73 6.50 6.38
C LEU A 133 12.55 5.30 5.89
N LEU A 134 13.77 5.16 6.38
CA LEU A 134 14.57 3.95 6.21
C LEU A 134 14.38 2.99 7.38
N LEU A 135 13.96 1.77 7.07
CA LEU A 135 13.87 0.67 8.02
C LEU A 135 14.92 -0.39 7.69
N VAL A 136 15.73 -0.73 8.69
CA VAL A 136 16.74 -1.78 8.60
C VAL A 136 16.14 -3.04 9.22
N LYS A 137 16.06 -4.12 8.44
CA LYS A 137 15.63 -5.41 8.99
C LYS A 137 16.80 -6.08 9.70
N GLU A 138 16.86 -5.99 11.02
CA GLU A 138 17.98 -6.47 11.84
C GLU A 138 18.25 -7.98 11.70
N ASN A 139 17.22 -8.78 11.41
CA ASN A 139 17.36 -10.23 11.26
C ASN A 139 16.70 -10.74 9.98
N THR A 140 17.50 -11.25 9.05
CA THR A 140 17.03 -11.82 7.78
C THR A 140 16.37 -13.18 7.95
N LYS A 141 16.60 -13.88 9.08
CA LYS A 141 16.04 -15.21 9.38
C LYS A 141 14.62 -15.14 9.94
N THR A 142 14.29 -14.11 10.72
CA THR A 142 12.92 -13.92 11.24
C THR A 142 12.08 -13.19 10.20
N ARG A 143 10.81 -13.57 10.05
CA ARG A 143 9.90 -12.89 9.13
C ARG A 143 9.33 -11.58 9.69
N CYS A 144 9.58 -11.26 10.96
CA CYS A 144 8.96 -10.15 11.70
C CYS A 144 9.88 -8.94 11.87
N PHE A 145 9.28 -7.76 12.07
CA PHE A 145 9.99 -6.54 12.48
C PHE A 145 10.04 -6.43 14.00
N SER A 146 10.98 -5.63 14.52
CA SER A 146 10.99 -5.28 15.93
C SER A 146 9.81 -4.35 16.24
N GLU A 147 9.30 -4.37 17.48
CA GLU A 147 8.25 -3.44 17.91
C GLU A 147 8.68 -1.97 17.71
N LYS A 148 9.97 -1.69 17.93
CA LYS A 148 10.58 -0.38 17.68
C LYS A 148 10.45 0.05 16.22
N ASP A 149 10.73 -0.83 15.27
CA ASP A 149 10.63 -0.51 13.84
C ASP A 149 9.18 -0.32 13.40
N ILE A 150 8.25 -1.11 13.96
CA ILE A 150 6.82 -0.94 13.72
C ILE A 150 6.31 0.39 14.27
N ASN A 151 6.72 0.77 15.47
CA ASN A 151 6.34 2.07 16.04
C ASN A 151 6.90 3.22 15.19
N ARG A 152 8.18 3.15 14.78
CA ARG A 152 8.76 4.15 13.86
C ARG A 152 8.01 4.25 12.53
N ALA A 153 7.57 3.13 11.99
CA ALA A 153 6.77 3.11 10.77
C ALA A 153 5.40 3.75 10.97
N LEU A 154 4.74 3.50 12.10
CA LEU A 154 3.45 4.10 12.46
C LEU A 154 3.59 5.61 12.65
N ASP A 155 4.56 6.05 13.44
CA ASP A 155 4.83 7.47 13.69
C ASP A 155 5.04 8.22 12.37
N PHE A 156 5.82 7.64 11.44
CA PHE A 156 6.00 8.21 10.11
C PHE A 156 4.69 8.34 9.32
N VAL A 157 3.81 7.33 9.35
CA VAL A 157 2.50 7.41 8.68
C VAL A 157 1.64 8.52 9.29
N GLU A 158 1.59 8.60 10.61
CA GLU A 158 0.79 9.60 11.33
C GLU A 158 1.31 11.04 11.15
N ASP A 159 2.63 11.19 11.09
CA ASP A 159 3.28 12.45 10.74
C ASP A 159 2.84 12.92 9.36
N ILE A 160 2.90 12.05 8.34
CA ILE A 160 2.46 12.39 6.98
C ILE A 160 0.97 12.78 6.95
N ILE A 161 0.11 12.03 7.64
CA ILE A 161 -1.32 12.34 7.75
C ILE A 161 -1.52 13.75 8.33
N SER A 162 -0.80 14.05 9.41
CA SER A 162 -0.88 15.35 10.10
C SER A 162 -0.41 16.51 9.21
N HIS A 163 0.68 16.32 8.46
CA HIS A 163 1.21 17.32 7.53
C HIS A 163 0.26 17.57 6.34
N ASN A 164 -0.38 16.52 5.80
CA ASN A 164 -1.36 16.63 4.73
C ASN A 164 -2.58 17.46 5.19
N ASN A 165 -3.10 17.19 6.39
CA ASN A 165 -4.24 17.91 6.95
C ASN A 165 -3.95 19.42 7.14
N GLN A 166 -2.76 19.78 7.64
CA GLN A 166 -2.38 21.19 7.81
C GLN A 166 -2.23 21.93 6.47
N THR A 167 -1.75 21.25 5.43
CA THR A 167 -1.59 21.81 4.09
C THR A 167 -2.94 22.11 3.43
N VAL A 168 -3.95 21.26 3.67
CA VAL A 168 -5.32 21.49 3.18
C VAL A 168 -5.95 22.71 3.86
N ILE A 169 -5.79 22.86 5.18
CA ILE A 169 -6.33 24.00 5.94
C ILE A 169 -5.75 25.33 5.42
N LYS A 170 -4.44 25.41 5.21
CA LYS A 170 -3.76 26.62 4.70
C LYS A 170 -4.13 27.02 3.27
N LYS A 171 -4.64 26.09 2.44
CA LYS A 171 -5.09 26.41 1.07
C LYS A 171 -6.52 26.93 1.01
N ASN A 172 -7.29 26.74 2.08
CA ASN A 172 -8.69 27.14 2.19
C ASN A 172 -8.90 28.39 3.07
N THR A 173 -7.81 29.03 3.50
CA THR A 173 -7.78 30.34 4.20
C THR A 173 -7.14 31.38 3.30
#